data_AF-A0A835F9X6-F1
#
_entry.id   AF-A0A835F9X6-F1
#
_cell.length_a   1.000
_cell.length_b   1.000
_cell.length_c   1.000
_cell.angle_alpha   90.00
_cell.angle_beta   90.00
_cell.angle_gamma   90.00
#
_symmetry.space_group_name_H-M   'P 1'
#
loop_
_entity.id
_entity.type
_entity.pdbx_description
1 polymer ?
#
loop_
_entity_poly.entity_id
_entity_poly.type
_entity_poly.pdbx_seq_one_letter_code
_entity_poly.pdbx_strand_id
1 'polypeptide(L)'
;MRSPRVNHIYSLLFPLPLSLLLLPLRMAMVASTLAPVLPARLTPQPPASSTTGVLGVSGKATDACATRAGSLLALRRSGPSPQDHTRHQHIAEQVPIVEKPEPTKQQEDMVVWRAEKRAVRVISKWAVSAAGSVTGPAHPFRTTFHPSSSRGPPPFLPPPRRPHPKTLAAAAAAAAMATSTRPLVSVKALEGDMATDSLDLPLPAVFSAPIRPDVVTFTHKLLSCNKRQPYAVSPRAGHQTSAESWGTGRAVSRIPRVPGGGTHRAGQGAFGNMCRGGRMFAPTKIWRKWHRRVNVNLRRVAVASALAATSVPALVQARGHRIETVPELPLVISDSAESIEKTSQALKILKQVGAYADAEKAKDSVGIRPGKGKMRNRRYINRKGPLIVYGTEGSKIVKAFRNLPGVDVANVERLNLLDLAPGGHLGRFVIWTESAFKKLEEVYGTFDTPSLKKKGFVLPRPKMTNADLGRLINSDEVQSVVKPLNKEVKRREKRKNPLKNMDAVLKLNPYLGTARKMATLAEAARVKARKEKLDSKRSKLSPV
;
A
#
# COMPACT_ATOMS: atom_id res chain seq x y z
N MET A 1 12.51 73.57 24.48
CA MET A 1 11.19 73.21 23.90
C MET A 1 10.80 71.81 24.39
N ARG A 2 9.49 71.55 24.60
CA ARG A 2 8.84 70.28 25.01
C ARG A 2 9.72 69.19 25.68
N SER A 3 9.59 69.10 27.01
CA SER A 3 9.70 67.87 27.81
C SER A 3 8.36 67.72 28.61
N PRO A 4 8.05 66.64 29.38
CA PRO A 4 8.96 65.90 30.26
C PRO A 4 8.87 64.35 30.17
N ARG A 5 9.58 63.70 31.10
CA ARG A 5 9.62 62.25 31.40
C ARG A 5 8.35 61.77 32.13
N VAL A 6 8.14 60.45 32.22
CA VAL A 6 8.02 59.63 33.46
C VAL A 6 7.71 58.15 33.10
N ASN A 7 7.99 57.22 34.02
CA ASN A 7 7.98 55.75 33.83
C ASN A 7 6.63 55.08 34.21
N HIS A 8 6.43 53.78 33.92
CA HIS A 8 6.63 52.63 34.86
C HIS A 8 5.65 51.41 34.72
N ILE A 9 6.21 50.17 34.75
CA ILE A 9 5.60 48.81 35.07
C ILE A 9 4.48 48.30 34.09
N TYR A 10 4.45 47.06 33.53
CA TYR A 10 4.39 45.72 34.16
C TYR A 10 4.71 44.52 33.22
N SER A 11 5.10 43.38 33.84
CA SER A 11 5.07 41.94 33.41
C SER A 11 5.25 41.55 31.92
N LEU A 12 6.23 40.75 31.48
CA LEU A 12 6.78 39.42 31.90
C LEU A 12 6.09 38.15 31.33
N LEU A 13 6.97 37.30 30.75
CA LEU A 13 6.93 35.82 30.66
C LEU A 13 5.81 35.08 29.88
N PHE A 14 6.21 34.53 28.73
CA PHE A 14 5.64 33.31 28.11
C PHE A 14 6.26 32.04 28.72
N PRO A 15 5.47 31.00 29.06
CA PRO A 15 6.01 29.67 29.31
C PRO A 15 5.34 28.53 28.50
N LEU A 16 6.20 27.65 27.96
CA LEU A 16 5.97 26.20 27.85
C LEU A 16 6.60 25.54 29.10
N PRO A 17 6.39 24.25 29.42
CA PRO A 17 5.30 23.32 29.10
C PRO A 17 4.67 22.69 30.39
N LEU A 18 3.73 21.73 30.26
CA LEU A 18 3.52 20.52 31.11
C LEU A 18 2.31 19.74 30.52
N SER A 19 2.10 18.41 30.57
CA SER A 19 2.72 17.21 31.16
C SER A 19 2.43 16.82 32.62
N LEU A 20 2.16 15.52 32.83
CA LEU A 20 2.23 14.71 34.07
C LEU A 20 1.61 15.26 35.38
N LEU A 21 0.46 14.70 35.77
CA LEU A 21 0.24 14.17 37.13
C LEU A 21 -1.00 13.25 37.20
N LEU A 22 -0.78 11.97 37.52
CA LEU A 22 -1.72 11.09 38.25
C LEU A 22 -0.93 9.89 38.80
N LEU A 23 -1.31 9.38 39.97
CA LEU A 23 -0.41 8.61 40.83
C LEU A 23 -0.40 7.10 40.50
N PRO A 24 0.76 6.41 40.68
CA PRO A 24 0.79 4.99 40.99
C PRO A 24 0.55 4.77 42.49
N LEU A 25 -0.40 3.90 42.88
CA LEU A 25 -0.41 3.37 44.25
C LEU A 25 0.77 2.40 44.42
N ARG A 26 1.50 2.56 45.53
CA ARG A 26 2.50 1.58 45.97
C ARG A 26 2.25 1.27 47.46
N MET A 27 1.75 0.07 47.73
CA MET A 27 1.65 -0.47 49.09
C MET A 27 3.04 -0.81 49.63
N ALA A 28 3.24 -0.65 50.94
CA ALA A 28 4.45 -1.02 51.66
C ALA A 28 4.12 -1.35 53.13
N MET A 29 4.98 -2.15 53.78
CA MET A 29 4.74 -2.86 55.05
C MET A 29 3.67 -3.97 54.91
N VAL A 30 3.75 -5.11 55.62
CA VAL A 30 4.50 -5.43 56.86
C VAL A 30 5.69 -6.38 56.61
N ALA A 31 6.61 -6.50 57.59
CA ALA A 31 7.81 -7.34 57.57
C ALA A 31 7.89 -8.28 58.80
N SER A 32 8.99 -9.06 58.92
CA SER A 32 9.16 -10.24 59.81
C SER A 32 8.39 -11.48 59.28
N THR A 33 8.88 -12.73 59.32
CA THR A 33 10.17 -13.36 59.71
C THR A 33 10.24 -14.74 58.98
N LEU A 34 11.29 -15.57 58.97
CA LEU A 34 12.56 -15.70 59.70
C LEU A 34 13.63 -16.34 58.77
N ALA A 35 14.72 -16.90 59.32
CA ALA A 35 15.72 -17.78 58.67
C ALA A 35 16.09 -18.91 59.69
N PRO A 36 16.94 -19.94 59.39
CA PRO A 36 17.71 -20.28 58.19
C PRO A 36 17.29 -21.67 57.59
N VAL A 37 18.03 -22.35 56.70
CA VAL A 37 19.22 -23.21 56.92
C VAL A 37 19.92 -23.56 55.58
N LEU A 38 21.25 -23.71 55.60
CA LEU A 38 22.18 -24.22 54.55
C LEU A 38 22.75 -25.59 55.01
N PRO A 39 23.44 -26.47 54.21
CA PRO A 39 24.45 -26.10 53.20
C PRO A 39 24.77 -27.05 51.99
N ALA A 40 25.57 -26.52 51.07
CA ALA A 40 26.73 -27.08 50.32
C ALA A 40 26.77 -28.51 49.69
N ARG A 41 27.08 -28.54 48.37
CA ARG A 41 28.27 -29.15 47.69
C ARG A 41 28.29 -28.65 46.23
N LEU A 42 29.35 -28.21 45.54
CA LEU A 42 30.83 -28.30 45.55
C LEU A 42 31.48 -29.47 44.77
N THR A 43 31.85 -29.16 43.50
CA THR A 43 33.10 -29.56 42.79
C THR A 43 33.21 -31.02 42.22
N PRO A 44 34.31 -31.47 41.54
CA PRO A 44 34.40 -31.33 40.06
C PRO A 44 35.11 -32.50 39.28
N GLN A 45 35.42 -32.25 37.98
CA GLN A 45 36.49 -32.87 37.14
C GLN A 45 36.33 -34.32 36.56
N PRO A 46 37.05 -34.67 35.46
CA PRO A 46 37.11 -36.01 34.82
C PRO A 46 38.40 -36.79 35.20
N PRO A 47 38.72 -37.95 34.57
CA PRO A 47 39.84 -37.97 33.58
C PRO A 47 39.74 -39.03 32.45
N ALA A 48 40.88 -39.35 31.80
CA ALA A 48 41.03 -39.98 30.47
C ALA A 48 41.71 -41.38 30.43
N SER A 49 41.70 -42.03 29.25
CA SER A 49 42.64 -43.07 28.76
C SER A 49 42.41 -43.25 27.23
N SER A 50 43.34 -43.00 26.29
CA SER A 50 44.56 -43.75 25.90
C SER A 50 44.26 -45.09 25.14
N THR A 51 45.12 -45.69 24.30
CA THR A 51 46.59 -45.60 24.12
C THR A 51 47.06 -46.14 22.73
N THR A 52 48.25 -45.75 22.23
CA THR A 52 49.10 -46.42 21.17
C THR A 52 48.50 -46.67 19.76
N GLY A 53 49.23 -46.90 18.65
CA GLY A 53 50.68 -46.99 18.29
C GLY A 53 50.84 -47.91 17.04
N VAL A 54 51.94 -48.04 16.28
CA VAL A 54 53.24 -47.32 16.07
C VAL A 54 53.92 -47.92 14.78
N LEU A 55 54.96 -47.28 14.19
CA LEU A 55 55.73 -47.68 12.95
C LEU A 55 54.97 -47.57 11.58
N GLY A 56 55.63 -47.42 10.41
CA GLY A 56 57.04 -47.06 10.13
C GLY A 56 57.52 -47.18 8.66
N VAL A 57 58.23 -46.14 8.16
CA VAL A 57 59.35 -46.14 7.16
C VAL A 57 59.12 -46.42 5.64
N SER A 58 59.47 -45.40 4.82
CA SER A 58 59.89 -45.42 3.38
C SER A 58 58.89 -45.79 2.25
N GLY A 59 59.01 -45.29 1.01
CA GLY A 59 59.88 -44.21 0.46
C GLY A 59 59.85 -44.06 -1.08
N LYS A 60 60.26 -42.87 -1.60
CA LYS A 60 60.36 -42.42 -3.02
C LYS A 60 58.99 -42.22 -3.74
N ALA A 61 58.64 -41.12 -4.44
CA ALA A 61 59.31 -40.06 -5.25
C ALA A 61 59.34 -40.35 -6.77
N THR A 62 59.22 -39.36 -7.69
CA THR A 62 58.86 -37.91 -7.56
C THR A 62 57.40 -37.68 -8.02
N ASP A 63 56.83 -36.61 -8.60
CA ASP A 63 57.13 -35.19 -9.00
C ASP A 63 55.75 -34.49 -9.25
N ALA A 64 55.50 -33.19 -9.47
CA ALA A 64 56.21 -31.89 -9.50
C ALA A 64 55.13 -30.79 -9.16
N CYS A 65 55.22 -29.45 -9.29
CA CYS A 65 56.25 -28.47 -9.72
C CYS A 65 55.90 -27.05 -9.16
N ALA A 66 56.81 -26.08 -9.31
CA ALA A 66 56.58 -24.62 -9.42
C ALA A 66 55.72 -23.87 -8.36
N THR A 67 56.09 -24.01 -7.09
CA THR A 67 56.43 -22.95 -6.10
C THR A 67 56.08 -21.46 -6.38
N ARG A 68 55.66 -20.73 -5.32
CA ARG A 68 55.74 -19.26 -5.23
C ARG A 68 56.23 -18.79 -3.85
N ALA A 69 57.32 -18.02 -3.80
CA ALA A 69 57.82 -17.30 -2.61
C ALA A 69 57.49 -15.79 -2.70
N GLY A 70 57.72 -14.92 -1.70
CA GLY A 70 58.26 -15.10 -0.35
C GLY A 70 58.13 -13.79 0.46
N SER A 71 58.33 -13.83 1.78
CA SER A 71 58.13 -12.71 2.71
C SER A 71 59.37 -11.83 2.94
N LEU A 72 59.20 -10.62 3.49
CA LEU A 72 60.27 -9.88 4.18
C LEU A 72 59.72 -8.99 5.32
N LEU A 73 60.58 -8.65 6.29
CA LEU A 73 60.28 -7.93 7.54
C LEU A 73 61.15 -6.65 7.67
N ALA A 74 60.93 -5.85 8.72
CA ALA A 74 61.46 -4.46 8.84
C ALA A 74 62.64 -4.28 9.81
N LEU A 75 63.40 -3.17 9.66
CA LEU A 75 64.21 -2.55 10.75
C LEU A 75 64.63 -1.07 10.47
N ARG A 76 65.29 -0.46 11.48
CA ARG A 76 65.59 0.98 11.81
C ARG A 76 66.77 1.61 10.98
N ARG A 77 67.23 2.89 11.03
CA ARG A 77 66.92 4.20 11.73
C ARG A 77 67.66 5.42 11.06
N SER A 78 67.59 6.62 11.69
CA SER A 78 68.40 7.88 11.57
C SER A 78 68.03 8.98 10.53
N GLY A 79 68.35 10.26 10.84
CA GLY A 79 67.99 11.53 10.13
C GLY A 79 69.23 12.37 9.68
N PRO A 80 69.24 13.73 9.61
CA PRO A 80 68.35 14.73 10.25
C PRO A 80 67.80 15.87 9.30
N SER A 81 67.53 17.07 9.83
CA SER A 81 66.86 18.30 9.28
C SER A 81 67.85 19.38 8.74
N PRO A 82 67.51 20.66 8.40
CA PRO A 82 66.24 21.44 8.47
C PRO A 82 65.90 22.43 7.29
N GLN A 83 64.75 23.13 7.35
CA GLN A 83 64.53 24.60 7.17
C GLN A 83 63.10 25.02 6.73
N ASP A 84 62.32 25.48 7.71
CA ASP A 84 61.44 26.67 7.81
C ASP A 84 60.57 27.25 6.67
N HIS A 85 59.32 27.52 7.08
CA HIS A 85 58.43 28.67 6.77
C HIS A 85 58.13 29.04 5.29
N THR A 86 56.84 29.12 4.92
CA THR A 86 56.01 30.27 5.30
C THR A 86 54.51 29.96 5.49
N ARG A 87 53.82 30.82 6.25
CA ARG A 87 52.36 30.80 6.40
C ARG A 87 51.69 31.42 5.17
N HIS A 88 50.53 30.89 4.77
CA HIS A 88 49.42 31.73 4.33
C HIS A 88 48.09 31.21 4.88
N GLN A 89 47.17 32.13 5.15
CA GLN A 89 45.99 31.91 5.99
C GLN A 89 44.75 31.52 5.18
N HIS A 90 43.74 30.98 5.87
CA HIS A 90 42.40 30.80 5.31
C HIS A 90 41.79 32.15 4.90
N ILE A 91 41.35 32.24 3.64
CA ILE A 91 40.25 33.12 3.24
C ILE A 91 39.15 32.22 2.68
N ALA A 92 38.00 32.19 3.37
CA ALA A 92 36.85 31.38 2.98
C ALA A 92 35.82 32.27 2.28
N GLU A 93 36.00 32.50 0.98
CA GLU A 93 35.06 33.28 0.19
C GLU A 93 33.77 32.49 -0.05
N GLN A 94 32.65 32.97 0.51
CA GLN A 94 31.34 32.34 0.34
C GLN A 94 30.72 32.74 -1.00
N VAL A 95 30.71 31.82 -1.97
CA VAL A 95 29.92 32.00 -3.20
C VAL A 95 28.44 31.82 -2.88
N PRO A 96 27.56 32.82 -3.11
CA PRO A 96 26.15 32.71 -2.81
C PRO A 96 25.47 31.67 -3.70
N ILE A 97 24.70 30.77 -3.09
CA ILE A 97 23.86 29.82 -3.81
C ILE A 97 22.66 30.59 -4.37
N VAL A 98 22.56 30.68 -5.70
CA VAL A 98 21.37 31.22 -6.37
C VAL A 98 20.24 30.20 -6.25
N GLU A 99 19.44 30.32 -5.20
CA GLU A 99 18.18 29.62 -5.08
C GLU A 99 17.25 30.00 -6.23
N LYS A 100 16.49 29.02 -6.74
CA LYS A 100 15.41 29.31 -7.68
C LYS A 100 14.21 29.81 -6.87
N PRO A 101 13.53 30.90 -7.29
CA PRO A 101 12.34 31.36 -6.60
C PRO A 101 11.29 30.25 -6.57
N GLU A 102 10.73 29.99 -5.39
CA GLU A 102 9.58 29.12 -5.24
C GLU A 102 8.37 29.72 -5.99
N PRO A 103 7.46 28.88 -6.53
CA PRO A 103 6.27 29.38 -7.20
C PRO A 103 5.41 30.18 -6.20
N THR A 104 5.03 31.40 -6.57
CA THR A 104 4.10 32.19 -5.75
C THR A 104 2.75 31.48 -5.68
N LYS A 105 2.01 31.61 -4.57
CA LYS A 105 0.71 30.94 -4.37
C LYS A 105 -0.25 31.08 -5.56
N GLN A 106 -0.28 32.24 -6.22
CA GLN A 106 -1.09 32.48 -7.42
C GLN A 106 -0.76 31.52 -8.59
N GLN A 107 0.49 31.06 -8.72
CA GLN A 107 0.89 30.04 -9.69
C GLN A 107 0.41 28.64 -9.28
N GLU A 108 0.48 28.31 -7.99
CA GLU A 108 -0.05 27.05 -7.44
C GLU A 108 -1.57 26.98 -7.59
N ASP A 109 -2.29 28.03 -7.15
CA ASP A 109 -3.74 28.20 -7.29
C ASP A 109 -4.18 28.09 -8.76
N MET A 110 -3.42 28.68 -9.70
CA MET A 110 -3.69 28.55 -11.14
C MET A 110 -3.47 27.11 -11.65
N VAL A 111 -2.52 26.35 -11.10
CA VAL A 111 -2.33 24.93 -11.44
C VAL A 111 -3.47 24.08 -10.89
N VAL A 112 -3.90 24.32 -9.64
CA VAL A 112 -5.06 23.65 -9.02
C VAL A 112 -6.34 23.94 -9.83
N TRP A 113 -6.63 25.20 -10.13
CA TRP A 113 -7.80 25.61 -10.92
C TRP A 113 -7.81 25.01 -12.34
N ARG A 114 -6.64 24.87 -12.98
CA ARG A 114 -6.49 24.18 -14.27
C ARG A 114 -6.74 22.67 -14.15
N ALA A 115 -6.38 22.05 -13.02
CA ALA A 115 -6.68 20.64 -12.74
C ALA A 115 -8.17 20.42 -12.47
N GLU A 116 -8.81 21.27 -11.66
CA GLU A 116 -10.25 21.24 -11.37
C GLU A 116 -11.09 21.43 -12.64
N LYS A 117 -10.77 22.43 -13.47
CA LYS A 117 -11.46 22.61 -14.77
C LYS A 117 -11.26 21.42 -15.72
N ARG A 118 -10.17 20.66 -15.60
CA ARG A 118 -10.00 19.38 -16.32
C ARG A 118 -10.91 18.29 -15.74
N ALA A 119 -10.97 18.15 -14.41
CA ALA A 119 -11.84 17.16 -13.75
C ALA A 119 -13.32 17.41 -14.08
N VAL A 120 -13.81 18.64 -13.92
CA VAL A 120 -15.19 19.02 -14.25
C VAL A 120 -15.52 18.75 -15.73
N ARG A 121 -14.61 19.06 -16.66
CA ARG A 121 -14.80 18.81 -18.11
C ARG A 121 -14.73 17.32 -18.49
N VAL A 122 -14.15 16.46 -17.66
CA VAL A 122 -14.22 14.99 -17.81
C VAL A 122 -15.54 14.46 -17.25
N ILE A 123 -15.95 14.91 -16.06
CA ILE A 123 -17.21 14.53 -15.41
C ILE A 123 -18.41 14.93 -16.29
N SER A 124 -18.43 16.14 -16.86
CA SER A 124 -19.51 16.57 -17.76
C SER A 124 -19.59 15.75 -19.05
N LYS A 125 -18.45 15.31 -19.62
CA LYS A 125 -18.44 14.37 -20.75
C LYS A 125 -18.98 12.98 -20.38
N TRP A 126 -18.76 12.52 -19.15
CA TRP A 126 -19.33 11.26 -18.65
C TRP A 126 -20.85 11.37 -18.45
N ALA A 127 -21.34 12.45 -17.85
CA ALA A 127 -22.77 12.67 -17.64
C ALA A 127 -23.57 12.69 -18.95
N VAL A 128 -23.07 13.37 -19.99
CA VAL A 128 -23.72 13.42 -21.31
C VAL A 128 -23.73 12.02 -21.99
N SER A 129 -22.72 11.18 -21.74
CA SER A 129 -22.67 9.82 -22.28
C SER A 129 -23.57 8.81 -21.54
N ALA A 130 -24.09 9.16 -20.36
CA ALA A 130 -24.92 8.28 -19.53
C ALA A 130 -26.43 8.50 -19.72
N ALA A 131 -26.85 9.65 -20.26
CA ALA A 131 -28.24 10.02 -20.46
C ALA A 131 -28.87 9.47 -21.77
N GLY A 132 -28.15 8.61 -22.49
CA GLY A 132 -28.44 8.23 -23.88
C GLY A 132 -29.06 6.84 -24.10
N SER A 133 -29.90 6.34 -23.18
CA SER A 133 -30.69 5.11 -23.42
C SER A 133 -31.88 4.97 -22.45
N VAL A 134 -32.85 4.12 -22.83
CA VAL A 134 -34.07 3.75 -22.08
C VAL A 134 -35.13 4.86 -21.99
N THR A 135 -36.01 4.89 -23.00
CA THR A 135 -37.37 5.42 -22.89
C THR A 135 -38.35 4.30 -23.23
N GLY A 136 -39.32 4.06 -22.34
CA GLY A 136 -40.40 3.07 -22.48
C GLY A 136 -41.60 3.51 -21.63
N PRO A 137 -42.84 3.28 -22.07
CA PRO A 137 -44.01 3.97 -21.52
C PRO A 137 -44.50 3.39 -20.19
N ALA A 138 -45.11 4.25 -19.36
CA ALA A 138 -45.76 3.87 -18.11
C ALA A 138 -47.28 4.08 -18.21
N HIS A 139 -48.07 3.09 -17.79
CA HIS A 139 -49.51 3.23 -17.60
C HIS A 139 -49.83 3.75 -16.18
N PRO A 140 -50.80 4.65 -16.01
CA PRO A 140 -51.16 5.19 -14.70
C PRO A 140 -52.20 4.30 -13.99
N PHE A 141 -51.79 3.56 -12.94
CA PHE A 141 -52.75 2.92 -12.03
C PHE A 141 -53.02 3.79 -10.81
N ARG A 142 -54.29 4.20 -10.69
CA ARG A 142 -54.83 5.07 -9.63
C ARG A 142 -55.36 4.21 -8.48
N THR A 143 -54.68 4.17 -7.35
CA THR A 143 -55.18 3.49 -6.13
C THR A 143 -55.86 4.47 -5.19
N THR A 144 -57.07 4.11 -4.75
CA THR A 144 -57.88 4.88 -3.79
C THR A 144 -57.60 4.46 -2.35
N PHE A 145 -57.72 5.41 -1.42
CA PHE A 145 -57.70 5.12 0.02
C PHE A 145 -59.09 4.69 0.49
N HIS A 146 -59.17 3.58 1.22
CA HIS A 146 -60.30 3.25 2.10
C HIS A 146 -59.78 2.67 3.43
N PRO A 147 -60.25 3.14 4.59
CA PRO A 147 -59.88 2.57 5.89
C PRO A 147 -60.84 1.45 6.31
N SER A 148 -60.35 0.44 7.05
CA SER A 148 -61.24 -0.54 7.73
C SER A 148 -60.66 -1.11 9.04
N SER A 149 -61.52 -1.09 10.06
CA SER A 149 -61.58 -1.96 11.26
C SER A 149 -60.31 -2.65 11.80
N SER A 150 -59.80 -2.09 12.91
CA SER A 150 -59.52 -2.79 14.17
C SER A 150 -59.51 -4.34 14.20
N ARG A 151 -58.36 -4.92 14.59
CA ARG A 151 -58.26 -6.22 15.30
C ARG A 151 -57.25 -6.11 16.44
N GLY A 152 -57.44 -6.89 17.50
CA GLY A 152 -56.68 -6.80 18.77
C GLY A 152 -55.29 -7.44 18.74
N PRO A 153 -54.51 -7.32 19.83
CA PRO A 153 -53.15 -7.84 19.92
C PRO A 153 -53.10 -9.38 20.05
N PRO A 154 -52.06 -10.05 19.52
CA PRO A 154 -51.84 -11.48 19.70
C PRO A 154 -51.35 -11.84 21.12
N PRO A 155 -51.55 -13.09 21.59
CA PRO A 155 -51.14 -13.51 22.93
C PRO A 155 -49.62 -13.66 23.09
N PHE A 156 -49.12 -13.44 24.31
CA PHE A 156 -47.73 -13.65 24.68
C PHE A 156 -47.35 -15.15 24.66
N LEU A 157 -46.27 -15.49 23.97
CA LEU A 157 -45.55 -16.76 24.13
C LEU A 157 -44.38 -16.57 25.11
N PRO A 158 -44.08 -17.57 25.98
CA PRO A 158 -42.94 -17.50 26.88
C PRO A 158 -41.60 -17.58 26.11
N PRO A 159 -40.53 -16.90 26.58
CA PRO A 159 -39.24 -16.91 25.90
C PRO A 159 -38.56 -18.30 25.95
N PRO A 160 -37.80 -18.68 24.91
CA PRO A 160 -37.10 -19.96 24.89
C PRO A 160 -36.05 -20.06 26.01
N ARG A 161 -35.92 -21.26 26.60
CA ARG A 161 -34.96 -21.52 27.68
C ARG A 161 -33.53 -21.28 27.19
N ARG A 162 -32.73 -20.53 27.96
CA ARG A 162 -31.31 -20.28 27.66
C ARG A 162 -30.51 -21.58 27.73
N PRO A 163 -29.71 -21.94 26.70
CA PRO A 163 -28.85 -23.12 26.76
C PRO A 163 -27.69 -22.93 27.76
N HIS A 164 -27.13 -24.04 28.24
CA HIS A 164 -26.09 -24.03 29.28
C HIS A 164 -24.78 -23.35 28.81
N PRO A 165 -23.95 -22.82 29.74
CA PRO A 165 -22.72 -22.10 29.39
C PRO A 165 -21.68 -22.95 28.64
N LYS A 166 -21.62 -24.27 28.87
CA LYS A 166 -20.72 -25.17 28.11
C LYS A 166 -21.13 -25.28 26.64
N THR A 167 -22.43 -25.39 26.35
CA THR A 167 -22.97 -25.34 24.98
C THR A 167 -22.79 -23.96 24.34
N LEU A 168 -22.88 -22.87 25.10
CA LEU A 168 -22.58 -21.53 24.59
C LEU A 168 -21.09 -21.34 24.25
N ALA A 169 -20.16 -21.92 25.02
CA ALA A 169 -18.74 -21.87 24.71
C ALA A 169 -18.41 -22.62 23.40
N ALA A 170 -18.96 -23.82 23.21
CA ALA A 170 -18.81 -24.59 21.98
C ALA A 170 -19.47 -23.89 20.78
N ALA A 171 -20.68 -23.36 20.96
CA ALA A 171 -21.38 -22.58 19.93
C ALA A 171 -20.67 -21.26 19.60
N ALA A 172 -20.02 -20.60 20.56
CA ALA A 172 -19.22 -19.40 20.31
C ALA A 172 -17.91 -19.73 19.56
N ALA A 173 -17.27 -20.86 19.85
CA ALA A 173 -16.12 -21.34 19.08
C ALA A 173 -16.50 -21.66 17.63
N ALA A 174 -17.68 -22.25 17.39
CA ALA A 174 -18.22 -22.46 16.05
C ALA A 174 -18.64 -21.14 15.37
N ALA A 175 -19.32 -20.24 16.08
CA ALA A 175 -19.79 -18.96 15.54
C ALA A 175 -18.67 -17.93 15.30
N ALA A 176 -17.48 -18.15 15.86
CA ALA A 176 -16.27 -17.39 15.55
C ALA A 176 -15.76 -17.64 14.11
N MET A 177 -16.23 -18.70 13.42
CA MET A 177 -15.96 -18.99 12.01
C MET A 177 -16.71 -18.04 11.05
N ALA A 178 -16.76 -16.74 11.34
CA ALA A 178 -17.48 -15.73 10.56
C ALA A 178 -16.71 -15.28 9.30
N THR A 179 -16.32 -16.25 8.45
CA THR A 179 -15.76 -16.01 7.11
C THR A 179 -16.43 -16.92 6.08
N SER A 180 -16.57 -16.44 4.84
CA SER A 180 -17.37 -17.07 3.77
C SER A 180 -16.67 -18.28 3.12
N THR A 181 -16.37 -19.30 3.91
CA THR A 181 -15.64 -20.50 3.51
C THR A 181 -16.49 -21.75 3.75
N ARG A 182 -16.75 -22.53 2.69
CA ARG A 182 -17.27 -23.90 2.85
C ARG A 182 -16.20 -24.71 3.61
N PRO A 183 -16.56 -25.51 4.64
CA PRO A 183 -15.59 -26.32 5.38
C PRO A 183 -15.06 -27.49 4.54
N LEU A 184 -15.86 -27.96 3.58
CA LEU A 184 -15.54 -28.94 2.56
C LEU A 184 -15.55 -28.29 1.17
N VAL A 185 -14.74 -28.79 0.25
CA VAL A 185 -14.65 -28.38 -1.15
C VAL A 185 -14.68 -29.64 -2.02
N SER A 186 -15.50 -29.64 -3.08
CA SER A 186 -15.71 -30.83 -3.90
C SER A 186 -14.61 -30.98 -4.95
N VAL A 187 -14.07 -32.20 -5.11
CA VAL A 187 -13.15 -32.51 -6.23
C VAL A 187 -13.98 -32.62 -7.51
N LYS A 188 -13.74 -31.71 -8.46
CA LYS A 188 -14.46 -31.74 -9.73
C LYS A 188 -13.87 -32.78 -10.68
N ALA A 189 -14.54 -33.93 -10.76
CA ALA A 189 -14.29 -34.98 -11.73
C ALA A 189 -14.30 -34.47 -13.19
N LEU A 190 -13.47 -35.09 -14.03
CA LEU A 190 -13.22 -34.75 -15.43
C LEU A 190 -13.81 -35.83 -16.37
N GLU A 191 -13.86 -35.57 -17.68
CA GLU A 191 -14.28 -36.57 -18.69
C GLU A 191 -13.39 -37.83 -18.63
N GLY A 192 -13.89 -38.90 -18.01
CA GLY A 192 -13.22 -40.20 -17.89
C GLY A 192 -13.01 -40.69 -16.45
N ASP A 193 -13.21 -39.83 -15.43
CA ASP A 193 -13.18 -40.23 -14.03
C ASP A 193 -14.51 -40.90 -13.61
N MET A 194 -14.51 -41.76 -12.59
CA MET A 194 -15.74 -42.37 -12.09
C MET A 194 -16.51 -41.39 -11.20
N ALA A 195 -17.84 -41.48 -11.19
CA ALA A 195 -18.68 -40.59 -10.37
C ALA A 195 -18.41 -40.73 -8.85
N THR A 196 -17.89 -41.89 -8.43
CA THR A 196 -17.41 -42.18 -7.06
C THR A 196 -16.20 -41.35 -6.64
N ASP A 197 -15.46 -40.80 -7.59
CA ASP A 197 -14.16 -40.15 -7.35
C ASP A 197 -14.34 -38.66 -6.99
N SER A 198 -15.59 -38.18 -6.96
CA SER A 198 -15.97 -36.83 -6.49
C SER A 198 -15.94 -36.73 -4.96
N LEU A 199 -14.75 -36.90 -4.38
CA LEU A 199 -14.51 -36.78 -2.95
C LEU A 199 -14.58 -35.32 -2.48
N ASP A 200 -15.16 -35.10 -1.30
CA ASP A 200 -15.08 -33.82 -0.59
C ASP A 200 -13.79 -33.72 0.24
N LEU A 201 -13.09 -32.60 0.14
CA LEU A 201 -11.85 -32.33 0.86
C LEU A 201 -12.04 -31.21 1.90
N PRO A 202 -11.48 -31.33 3.12
CA PRO A 202 -11.47 -30.23 4.07
C PRO A 202 -10.67 -29.04 3.53
N LEU A 203 -11.20 -27.82 3.68
CA LEU A 203 -10.53 -26.60 3.23
C LEU A 203 -9.25 -26.33 4.06
N PRO A 204 -8.04 -26.33 3.47
CA PRO A 204 -6.81 -26.14 4.22
C PRO A 204 -6.76 -24.76 4.89
N ALA A 205 -6.35 -24.71 6.17
CA ALA A 205 -6.37 -23.51 7.01
C ALA A 205 -5.63 -22.28 6.42
N VAL A 206 -4.72 -22.48 5.47
CA VAL A 206 -4.06 -21.40 4.72
C VAL A 206 -5.04 -20.50 3.94
N PHE A 207 -6.22 -21.02 3.56
CA PHE A 207 -7.27 -20.22 2.91
C PHE A 207 -8.03 -19.31 3.89
N SER A 208 -7.97 -19.58 5.19
CA SER A 208 -8.50 -18.73 6.26
C SER A 208 -7.46 -17.73 6.80
N ALA A 209 -6.27 -17.66 6.22
CA ALA A 209 -5.20 -16.76 6.66
C ALA A 209 -5.55 -15.28 6.40
N PRO A 210 -5.17 -14.34 7.30
CA PRO A 210 -5.49 -12.93 7.14
C PRO A 210 -4.93 -12.32 5.84
N ILE A 211 -5.82 -11.77 5.02
CA ILE A 211 -5.49 -11.16 3.73
C ILE A 211 -4.83 -9.78 3.95
N ARG A 212 -3.54 -9.66 3.59
CA ARG A 212 -2.71 -8.47 3.81
C ARG A 212 -2.16 -7.87 2.50
N PRO A 213 -2.90 -6.96 1.84
CA PRO A 213 -2.48 -6.34 0.57
C PRO A 213 -1.19 -5.52 0.72
N ASP A 214 -0.94 -4.96 1.91
CA ASP A 214 0.26 -4.19 2.24
C ASP A 214 1.51 -5.07 2.21
N VAL A 215 1.47 -6.22 2.87
CA VAL A 215 2.57 -7.19 2.94
C VAL A 215 2.82 -7.84 1.58
N VAL A 216 1.76 -8.20 0.86
CA VAL A 216 1.84 -8.72 -0.52
C VAL A 216 2.49 -7.70 -1.45
N THR A 217 2.03 -6.45 -1.45
CA THR A 217 2.57 -5.39 -2.31
C THR A 217 4.04 -5.08 -1.98
N PHE A 218 4.39 -5.00 -0.69
CA PHE A 218 5.75 -4.73 -0.25
C PHE A 218 6.72 -5.86 -0.64
N THR A 219 6.37 -7.11 -0.35
CA THR A 219 7.22 -8.26 -0.70
C THR A 219 7.30 -8.49 -2.20
N HIS A 220 6.22 -8.32 -2.96
CA HIS A 220 6.23 -8.39 -4.42
C HIS A 220 7.21 -7.37 -5.04
N LYS A 221 7.25 -6.12 -4.53
CA LYS A 221 8.22 -5.09 -4.99
C LYS A 221 9.68 -5.54 -4.77
N LEU A 222 10.00 -6.13 -3.62
CA LEU A 222 11.35 -6.61 -3.31
C LEU A 222 11.74 -7.84 -4.15
N LEU A 223 10.84 -8.82 -4.29
CA LEU A 223 11.05 -10.02 -5.12
C LEU A 223 11.19 -9.66 -6.61
N SER A 224 10.39 -8.72 -7.11
CA SER A 224 10.48 -8.22 -8.49
C SER A 224 11.84 -7.58 -8.81
N CYS A 225 12.49 -7.00 -7.81
CA CYS A 225 13.84 -6.45 -7.97
C CYS A 225 14.90 -7.54 -8.14
N ASN A 226 14.70 -8.72 -7.55
CA ASN A 226 15.67 -9.83 -7.61
C ASN A 226 15.76 -10.50 -8.99
N LYS A 227 14.71 -10.41 -9.83
CA LYS A 227 14.69 -10.93 -11.20
C LYS A 227 15.32 -9.96 -12.24
N ARG A 228 15.89 -8.83 -11.80
CA ARG A 228 16.49 -7.82 -12.68
C ARG A 228 17.95 -8.12 -12.97
N GLN A 229 18.33 -8.13 -14.24
CA GLN A 229 19.74 -8.07 -14.65
C GLN A 229 20.30 -6.65 -14.39
N PRO A 230 21.55 -6.53 -13.88
CA PRO A 230 22.27 -5.26 -13.83
C PRO A 230 22.44 -4.62 -15.22
N TYR A 231 22.48 -3.29 -15.27
CA TYR A 231 22.92 -2.55 -16.46
C TYR A 231 23.73 -1.32 -16.05
N ALA A 232 24.76 -1.02 -16.84
CA ALA A 232 25.71 0.06 -16.60
C ALA A 232 26.14 0.70 -17.93
N VAL A 233 26.76 1.87 -17.85
CA VAL A 233 27.43 2.51 -18.99
C VAL A 233 28.92 2.18 -18.89
N SER A 234 29.61 2.00 -20.02
CA SER A 234 31.05 1.72 -20.03
C SER A 234 31.81 2.80 -19.24
N PRO A 235 32.70 2.45 -18.30
CA PRO A 235 33.46 3.41 -17.52
C PRO A 235 34.33 4.38 -18.36
N ARG A 236 34.71 3.96 -19.57
CA ARG A 236 35.51 4.76 -20.53
C ARG A 236 34.66 5.59 -21.51
N ALA A 237 33.33 5.47 -21.48
CA ALA A 237 32.46 6.21 -22.41
C ALA A 237 32.59 7.73 -22.20
N GLY A 238 32.89 8.47 -23.28
CA GLY A 238 33.16 9.91 -23.21
C GLY A 238 34.50 10.29 -22.57
N HIS A 239 35.38 9.31 -22.32
CA HIS A 239 36.73 9.49 -21.76
C HIS A 239 37.87 8.96 -22.66
N GLN A 240 37.55 8.41 -23.84
CA GLN A 240 38.55 7.91 -24.80
C GLN A 240 39.21 9.00 -25.66
N THR A 241 38.78 10.25 -25.53
CA THR A 241 39.33 11.40 -26.28
C THR A 241 40.26 12.20 -25.39
N SER A 242 41.54 12.31 -25.76
CA SER A 242 42.45 13.30 -25.17
C SER A 242 41.93 14.70 -25.47
N ALA A 243 41.83 15.54 -24.45
CA ALA A 243 41.29 16.89 -24.57
C ALA A 243 41.71 17.78 -23.40
N GLU A 244 42.07 19.04 -23.69
CA GLU A 244 42.57 19.99 -22.69
C GLU A 244 41.88 21.34 -22.83
N SER A 245 41.81 22.10 -21.75
CA SER A 245 41.16 23.42 -21.77
C SER A 245 42.13 24.46 -22.29
N TRP A 246 41.71 25.24 -23.29
CA TRP A 246 42.54 26.33 -23.85
C TRP A 246 42.69 27.55 -22.93
N GLY A 247 42.18 27.50 -21.70
CA GLY A 247 42.27 28.58 -20.73
C GLY A 247 41.37 29.78 -21.04
N THR A 248 41.89 30.98 -20.79
CA THR A 248 41.26 32.28 -21.05
C THR A 248 41.75 32.91 -22.36
N GLY A 249 41.28 34.11 -22.70
CA GLY A 249 41.85 34.92 -23.80
C GLY A 249 41.45 34.52 -25.23
N ARG A 250 40.59 33.50 -25.42
CA ARG A 250 40.20 33.01 -26.76
C ARG A 250 38.70 33.16 -27.10
N ALA A 251 37.99 34.07 -26.43
CA ALA A 251 36.54 34.31 -26.60
C ALA A 251 35.63 33.05 -26.53
N VAL A 252 36.10 31.98 -25.89
CA VAL A 252 35.52 30.63 -25.97
C VAL A 252 35.45 30.01 -24.57
N SER A 253 34.44 29.19 -24.31
CA SER A 253 34.24 28.57 -22.98
C SER A 253 35.36 27.61 -22.59
N ARG A 254 35.79 27.69 -21.32
CA ARG A 254 36.93 26.97 -20.68
C ARG A 254 36.74 25.44 -20.54
N ILE A 255 35.92 24.83 -21.38
CA ILE A 255 35.69 23.38 -21.47
C ILE A 255 36.89 22.71 -22.19
N PRO A 256 37.34 21.52 -21.77
CA PRO A 256 38.37 20.77 -22.49
C PRO A 256 38.00 20.47 -23.94
N ARG A 257 38.94 20.62 -24.88
CA ARG A 257 38.74 20.50 -26.33
C ARG A 257 39.71 19.51 -26.92
N VAL A 258 39.25 18.76 -27.94
CA VAL A 258 40.09 17.80 -28.66
C VAL A 258 41.12 18.56 -29.50
N PRO A 259 42.43 18.23 -29.40
CA PRO A 259 43.50 18.91 -30.13
C PRO A 259 43.53 18.53 -31.62
N GLY A 260 44.46 19.14 -32.36
CA GLY A 260 44.65 18.95 -33.80
C GLY A 260 43.84 19.91 -34.66
N GLY A 261 43.82 19.63 -35.96
CA GLY A 261 43.10 20.40 -36.99
C GLY A 261 42.58 19.47 -38.10
N GLY A 262 42.12 20.03 -39.21
CA GLY A 262 41.75 19.27 -40.43
C GLY A 262 40.54 18.32 -40.31
N THR A 263 39.90 18.21 -39.14
CA THR A 263 38.75 17.31 -38.92
C THR A 263 37.61 18.03 -38.22
N HIS A 264 36.36 17.63 -38.51
CA HIS A 264 35.18 18.19 -37.84
C HIS A 264 35.14 17.96 -36.31
N ARG A 265 36.03 17.14 -35.73
CA ARG A 265 36.06 16.86 -34.28
C ARG A 265 37.05 17.72 -33.50
N ALA A 266 38.05 18.30 -34.17
CA ALA A 266 39.02 19.22 -33.56
C ALA A 266 38.33 20.46 -32.97
N GLY A 267 38.86 21.01 -31.89
CA GLY A 267 38.34 22.21 -31.22
C GLY A 267 36.96 22.07 -30.52
N GLN A 268 36.21 20.99 -30.79
CA GLN A 268 34.95 20.68 -30.11
C GLN A 268 35.20 20.16 -28.69
N GLY A 269 34.31 20.54 -27.76
CA GLY A 269 34.38 20.17 -26.34
C GLY A 269 34.32 18.65 -26.09
N ALA A 270 34.90 18.23 -24.96
CA ALA A 270 34.97 16.84 -24.50
C ALA A 270 34.85 16.76 -22.96
N PHE A 271 34.77 15.54 -22.42
CA PHE A 271 34.58 15.17 -21.00
C PHE A 271 33.36 15.73 -20.25
N GLY A 272 32.80 16.89 -20.63
CA GLY A 272 31.66 17.51 -19.97
C GLY A 272 30.34 16.81 -20.29
N ASN A 273 29.41 16.77 -19.33
CA ASN A 273 28.07 16.20 -19.50
C ASN A 273 27.12 17.08 -20.32
N MET A 274 27.50 18.34 -20.57
CA MET A 274 26.88 19.25 -21.54
C MET A 274 27.48 19.12 -22.96
N CYS A 275 28.56 18.36 -23.14
CA CYS A 275 29.23 18.21 -24.43
C CYS A 275 28.63 17.05 -25.24
N ARG A 276 28.37 17.28 -26.54
CA ARG A 276 28.01 16.22 -27.48
C ARG A 276 29.13 15.16 -27.54
N GLY A 277 28.82 13.92 -27.18
CA GLY A 277 29.81 12.83 -27.11
C GLY A 277 30.69 12.83 -25.84
N GLY A 278 30.46 13.73 -24.88
CA GLY A 278 31.06 13.68 -23.55
C GLY A 278 30.46 12.58 -22.66
N ARG A 279 31.02 12.40 -21.46
CA ARG A 279 30.49 11.45 -20.46
C ARG A 279 29.26 12.01 -19.76
N MET A 280 28.27 11.17 -19.47
CA MET A 280 27.11 11.58 -18.67
C MET A 280 27.51 11.87 -17.21
N PHE A 281 26.76 12.75 -16.55
CA PHE A 281 26.85 12.92 -15.09
C PHE A 281 26.37 11.64 -14.37
N ALA A 282 27.00 11.32 -13.24
CA ALA A 282 26.70 10.15 -12.39
C ALA A 282 26.42 8.84 -13.17
N PRO A 283 27.35 8.36 -14.04
CA PRO A 283 27.12 7.23 -14.93
C PRO A 283 26.77 5.96 -14.14
N THR A 284 25.74 5.24 -14.60
CA THR A 284 25.20 4.05 -13.91
C THR A 284 26.27 2.99 -13.69
N LYS A 285 26.48 2.60 -12.43
CA LYS A 285 27.48 1.64 -12.00
C LYS A 285 26.90 0.23 -11.83
N ILE A 286 27.71 -0.79 -12.12
CA ILE A 286 27.35 -2.21 -12.02
C ILE A 286 26.93 -2.55 -10.58
N TRP A 287 27.71 -2.08 -9.59
CA TRP A 287 27.53 -2.31 -8.15
C TRP A 287 26.33 -1.57 -7.52
N ARG A 288 25.40 -1.02 -8.31
CA ARG A 288 24.10 -0.58 -7.79
C ARG A 288 23.41 -1.77 -7.10
N LYS A 289 22.76 -1.53 -5.96
CA LYS A 289 22.06 -2.56 -5.19
C LYS A 289 20.74 -2.97 -5.87
N TRP A 290 20.83 -3.80 -6.92
CA TRP A 290 19.68 -4.35 -7.66
C TRP A 290 18.85 -5.32 -6.81
N HIS A 291 19.53 -6.24 -6.13
CA HIS A 291 18.89 -7.30 -5.34
C HIS A 291 18.53 -6.81 -3.92
N ARG A 292 17.39 -7.28 -3.42
CA ARG A 292 16.79 -6.95 -2.13
C ARG A 292 16.44 -8.24 -1.40
N ARG A 293 17.19 -8.53 -0.33
CA ARG A 293 16.87 -9.62 0.62
C ARG A 293 15.48 -9.37 1.21
N VAL A 294 14.68 -10.43 1.29
CA VAL A 294 13.35 -10.45 1.94
C VAL A 294 13.44 -11.39 3.13
N ASN A 295 12.79 -11.05 4.25
CA ASN A 295 12.68 -11.99 5.37
C ASN A 295 11.83 -13.20 4.93
N VAL A 296 12.30 -14.41 5.20
CA VAL A 296 11.62 -15.66 4.81
C VAL A 296 10.23 -15.74 5.42
N ASN A 297 10.05 -15.35 6.68
CA ASN A 297 8.74 -15.38 7.34
C ASN A 297 7.78 -14.34 6.74
N LEU A 298 8.26 -13.14 6.42
CA LEU A 298 7.46 -12.11 5.73
C LEU A 298 7.03 -12.60 4.33
N ARG A 299 7.89 -13.33 3.62
CA ARG A 299 7.55 -13.97 2.33
C ARG A 299 6.53 -15.10 2.50
N ARG A 300 6.66 -15.95 3.52
CA ARG A 300 5.70 -17.04 3.84
C ARG A 300 4.32 -16.46 4.15
N VAL A 301 4.25 -15.41 4.98
CA VAL A 301 3.00 -14.67 5.29
C VAL A 301 2.40 -14.06 4.03
N ALA A 302 3.19 -13.40 3.19
CA ALA A 302 2.70 -12.82 1.93
C ALA A 302 2.06 -13.86 1.00
N VAL A 303 2.64 -15.07 0.92
CA VAL A 303 2.07 -16.15 0.12
C VAL A 303 0.79 -16.70 0.75
N ALA A 304 0.72 -16.89 2.08
CA ALA A 304 -0.51 -17.29 2.76
C ALA A 304 -1.65 -16.28 2.53
N SER A 305 -1.39 -14.97 2.71
CA SER A 305 -2.34 -13.90 2.38
C SER A 305 -2.74 -13.83 0.91
N ALA A 306 -1.89 -14.31 -0.01
CA ALA A 306 -2.22 -14.41 -1.43
C ALA A 306 -3.09 -15.63 -1.75
N LEU A 307 -2.91 -16.75 -1.04
CA LEU A 307 -3.72 -17.97 -1.15
C LEU A 307 -5.13 -17.77 -0.58
N ALA A 308 -5.24 -17.20 0.62
CA ALA A 308 -6.54 -16.81 1.20
C ALA A 308 -7.35 -15.84 0.33
N ALA A 309 -6.70 -15.12 -0.58
CA ALA A 309 -7.38 -14.24 -1.53
C ALA A 309 -7.90 -14.96 -2.79
N THR A 310 -7.56 -16.24 -3.04
CA THR A 310 -8.03 -16.98 -4.23
C THR A 310 -9.29 -17.81 -3.97
N SER A 311 -9.62 -18.07 -2.69
CA SER A 311 -10.89 -18.65 -2.25
C SER A 311 -12.04 -17.63 -2.18
N VAL A 312 -11.75 -16.32 -2.17
CA VAL A 312 -12.77 -15.27 -2.06
C VAL A 312 -13.21 -14.79 -3.45
N PRO A 313 -14.43 -15.09 -3.94
CA PRO A 313 -14.83 -14.81 -5.32
C PRO A 313 -14.77 -13.32 -5.69
N ALA A 314 -15.18 -12.44 -4.76
CA ALA A 314 -15.16 -11.00 -4.97
C ALA A 314 -13.75 -10.43 -5.26
N LEU A 315 -12.70 -11.00 -4.66
CA LEU A 315 -11.31 -10.57 -4.90
C LEU A 315 -10.81 -11.08 -6.26
N VAL A 316 -11.21 -12.28 -6.67
CA VAL A 316 -10.89 -12.87 -7.97
C VAL A 316 -11.59 -12.13 -9.12
N GLN A 317 -12.86 -11.77 -8.93
CA GLN A 317 -13.65 -10.98 -9.88
C GLN A 317 -13.15 -9.53 -9.95
N ALA A 318 -12.81 -8.90 -8.82
CA ALA A 318 -12.25 -7.54 -8.78
C ALA A 318 -10.88 -7.42 -9.45
N ARG A 319 -10.07 -8.50 -9.47
CA ARG A 319 -8.85 -8.57 -10.28
C ARG A 319 -9.14 -8.64 -11.80
N GLY A 320 -10.37 -8.96 -12.17
CA GLY A 320 -10.85 -8.98 -13.54
C GLY A 320 -10.75 -10.34 -14.24
N HIS A 321 -10.73 -11.45 -13.50
CA HIS A 321 -10.90 -12.80 -14.06
C HIS A 321 -12.36 -13.03 -14.49
N ARG A 322 -12.60 -13.83 -15.53
CA ARG A 322 -13.93 -14.39 -15.85
C ARG A 322 -14.14 -15.67 -15.05
N ILE A 323 -15.06 -15.65 -14.09
CA ILE A 323 -15.39 -16.79 -13.22
C ILE A 323 -16.90 -17.08 -13.14
N GLU A 324 -17.72 -16.40 -13.96
CA GLU A 324 -19.19 -16.51 -13.96
C GLU A 324 -19.71 -17.94 -14.22
N THR A 325 -18.93 -18.75 -14.95
CA THR A 325 -19.22 -20.14 -15.31
C THR A 325 -18.51 -21.18 -14.44
N VAL A 326 -17.79 -20.76 -13.40
CA VAL A 326 -17.01 -21.66 -12.53
C VAL A 326 -17.88 -22.13 -11.35
N PRO A 327 -18.04 -23.45 -11.10
CA PRO A 327 -19.00 -23.94 -10.10
C PRO A 327 -18.72 -23.51 -8.65
N GLU A 328 -17.46 -23.47 -8.22
CA GLU A 328 -17.07 -22.98 -6.89
C GLU A 328 -15.62 -22.46 -6.83
N LEU A 329 -15.28 -21.80 -5.72
CA LEU A 329 -13.93 -21.36 -5.38
C LEU A 329 -13.62 -21.71 -3.90
N PRO A 330 -12.42 -22.21 -3.57
CA PRO A 330 -11.32 -22.54 -4.49
C PRO A 330 -11.67 -23.75 -5.37
N LEU A 331 -11.26 -23.72 -6.63
CA LEU A 331 -11.58 -24.76 -7.60
C LEU A 331 -10.57 -25.92 -7.52
N VAL A 332 -11.05 -27.14 -7.25
CA VAL A 332 -10.26 -28.37 -7.22
C VAL A 332 -10.71 -29.31 -8.36
N ILE A 333 -9.76 -29.95 -9.03
CA ILE A 333 -9.97 -30.97 -10.08
C ILE A 333 -9.23 -32.27 -9.71
N SER A 334 -9.66 -33.38 -10.30
CA SER A 334 -9.04 -34.71 -10.07
C SER A 334 -7.55 -34.76 -10.47
N ASP A 335 -6.81 -35.65 -9.84
CA ASP A 335 -5.38 -35.87 -10.14
C ASP A 335 -5.15 -36.50 -11.53
N SER A 336 -6.19 -37.02 -12.20
CA SER A 336 -6.20 -37.33 -13.64
C SER A 336 -5.71 -36.15 -14.50
N ALA A 337 -5.92 -34.93 -14.00
CA ALA A 337 -5.21 -33.67 -14.31
C ALA A 337 -3.74 -33.81 -14.75
N GLU A 338 -2.99 -34.54 -13.94
CA GLU A 338 -1.53 -34.51 -13.90
C GLU A 338 -0.85 -35.35 -14.98
N SER A 339 -1.53 -36.40 -15.43
CA SER A 339 -1.05 -37.36 -16.43
C SER A 339 -1.09 -36.82 -17.87
N ILE A 340 -1.68 -35.64 -18.09
CA ILE A 340 -2.03 -35.16 -19.43
C ILE A 340 -0.83 -34.55 -20.17
N GLU A 341 -0.64 -34.97 -21.42
CA GLU A 341 0.45 -34.51 -22.29
C GLU A 341 0.01 -33.52 -23.37
N LYS A 342 -1.21 -33.67 -23.93
CA LYS A 342 -1.63 -32.93 -25.12
C LYS A 342 -2.41 -31.66 -24.76
N THR A 343 -2.03 -30.54 -25.38
CA THR A 343 -2.71 -29.23 -25.28
C THR A 343 -4.21 -29.33 -25.59
N SER A 344 -4.61 -30.18 -26.53
CA SER A 344 -6.02 -30.37 -26.89
C SER A 344 -6.87 -30.98 -25.77
N GLN A 345 -6.27 -31.83 -24.91
CA GLN A 345 -6.95 -32.40 -23.73
C GLN A 345 -7.06 -31.34 -22.62
N ALA A 346 -5.98 -30.58 -22.38
CA ALA A 346 -5.99 -29.43 -21.48
C ALA A 346 -7.06 -28.37 -21.85
N LEU A 347 -7.29 -28.15 -23.15
CA LEU A 347 -8.36 -27.27 -23.66
C LEU A 347 -9.77 -27.83 -23.40
N LYS A 348 -9.99 -29.16 -23.49
CA LYS A 348 -11.27 -29.78 -23.12
C LYS A 348 -11.60 -29.54 -21.64
N ILE A 349 -10.65 -29.82 -20.75
CA ILE A 349 -10.83 -29.70 -19.30
C ILE A 349 -11.15 -28.26 -18.89
N LEU A 350 -10.42 -27.26 -19.42
CA LEU A 350 -10.74 -25.86 -19.14
C LEU A 350 -12.15 -25.47 -19.60
N LYS A 351 -12.68 -26.09 -20.67
CA LYS A 351 -14.07 -25.88 -21.11
C LYS A 351 -15.07 -26.57 -20.17
N GLN A 352 -14.85 -27.85 -19.87
CA GLN A 352 -15.70 -28.65 -18.95
C GLN A 352 -15.85 -27.98 -17.57
N VAL A 353 -14.76 -27.40 -17.07
CA VAL A 353 -14.71 -26.76 -15.74
C VAL A 353 -15.10 -25.26 -15.79
N GLY A 354 -15.50 -24.74 -16.96
CA GLY A 354 -15.94 -23.35 -17.12
C GLY A 354 -14.83 -22.28 -17.02
N ALA A 355 -13.57 -22.69 -16.89
CA ALA A 355 -12.40 -21.82 -16.72
C ALA A 355 -11.84 -21.24 -18.04
N TYR A 356 -12.21 -21.81 -19.19
CA TYR A 356 -11.64 -21.46 -20.49
C TYR A 356 -11.91 -20.01 -20.92
N ALA A 357 -13.04 -19.42 -20.53
CA ALA A 357 -13.41 -18.06 -20.88
C ALA A 357 -12.40 -16.99 -20.39
N ASP A 358 -11.61 -17.29 -19.35
CA ASP A 358 -10.53 -16.43 -18.85
C ASP A 358 -9.21 -16.63 -19.63
N ALA A 359 -8.96 -17.84 -20.16
CA ALA A 359 -7.86 -18.10 -21.07
C ALA A 359 -8.10 -17.49 -22.47
N GLU A 360 -9.35 -17.51 -22.96
CA GLU A 360 -9.76 -16.76 -24.16
C GLU A 360 -9.60 -15.25 -23.96
N LYS A 361 -10.10 -14.71 -22.83
CA LYS A 361 -9.85 -13.31 -22.44
C LYS A 361 -8.36 -12.95 -22.41
N ALA A 362 -7.49 -13.90 -22.06
CA ALA A 362 -6.05 -13.71 -22.09
C ALA A 362 -5.46 -13.77 -23.51
N LYS A 363 -5.94 -14.68 -24.37
CA LYS A 363 -5.62 -14.78 -25.81
C LYS A 363 -5.98 -13.49 -26.57
N ASP A 364 -7.19 -12.99 -26.39
CA ASP A 364 -7.70 -11.81 -27.10
C ASP A 364 -7.03 -10.52 -26.60
N SER A 365 -6.52 -10.53 -25.35
CA SER A 365 -5.79 -9.41 -24.76
C SER A 365 -4.33 -9.23 -25.23
N VAL A 366 -3.87 -10.00 -26.23
CA VAL A 366 -2.48 -9.98 -26.71
C VAL A 366 -2.20 -8.68 -27.48
N GLY A 367 -1.87 -7.62 -26.73
CA GLY A 367 -1.54 -6.31 -27.26
C GLY A 367 -0.09 -6.17 -27.67
N ILE A 368 0.20 -5.27 -28.62
CA ILE A 368 1.56 -4.84 -28.92
C ILE A 368 2.00 -3.81 -27.85
N ARG A 369 3.12 -4.07 -27.18
CA ARG A 369 3.65 -3.23 -26.10
C ARG A 369 4.04 -1.82 -26.64
N PRO A 370 3.58 -0.72 -26.03
CA PRO A 370 3.97 0.62 -26.46
C PRO A 370 5.44 0.95 -26.18
N GLY A 371 5.97 1.93 -26.91
CA GLY A 371 7.32 2.48 -26.72
C GLY A 371 8.48 1.54 -27.07
N LYS A 372 9.67 1.83 -26.52
CA LYS A 372 10.93 1.15 -26.86
C LYS A 372 11.03 -0.32 -26.36
N GLY A 373 9.97 -0.86 -25.75
CA GLY A 373 9.88 -2.28 -25.37
C GLY A 373 9.85 -3.24 -26.56
N LYS A 374 9.26 -2.80 -27.70
CA LYS A 374 9.16 -3.59 -28.94
C LYS A 374 10.53 -4.05 -29.47
N MET A 375 11.54 -3.19 -29.33
CA MET A 375 12.93 -3.40 -29.75
C MET A 375 13.77 -4.22 -28.75
N ARG A 376 13.19 -4.65 -27.62
CA ARG A 376 13.92 -5.30 -26.51
C ARG A 376 13.23 -6.62 -26.12
N ASN A 377 13.00 -7.45 -27.14
CA ASN A 377 12.40 -8.80 -27.11
C ASN A 377 11.13 -8.94 -26.27
N ARG A 378 10.32 -7.85 -26.21
CA ARG A 378 9.08 -7.75 -25.44
C ARG A 378 7.99 -7.07 -26.26
N ARG A 379 7.84 -7.52 -27.51
CA ARG A 379 6.88 -6.98 -28.50
C ARG A 379 5.44 -7.11 -28.04
N TYR A 380 5.07 -8.24 -27.43
CA TYR A 380 3.71 -8.50 -26.97
C TYR A 380 3.55 -8.32 -25.45
N ILE A 381 2.30 -8.13 -25.04
CA ILE A 381 1.80 -8.18 -23.66
C ILE A 381 0.49 -8.97 -23.63
N ASN A 382 0.36 -9.91 -22.71
CA ASN A 382 -0.84 -10.70 -22.47
C ASN A 382 -1.31 -10.53 -21.02
N ARG A 383 -2.61 -10.71 -20.75
CA ARG A 383 -3.12 -10.84 -19.38
C ARG A 383 -2.64 -12.16 -18.75
N LYS A 384 -2.63 -12.18 -17.42
CA LYS A 384 -2.46 -13.40 -16.62
C LYS A 384 -3.83 -13.95 -16.26
N GLY A 385 -4.21 -15.05 -16.91
CA GLY A 385 -5.43 -15.81 -16.64
C GLY A 385 -5.22 -16.82 -15.50
N PRO A 386 -5.80 -18.03 -15.54
CA PRO A 386 -5.69 -18.99 -14.45
C PRO A 386 -4.23 -19.39 -14.18
N LEU A 387 -3.94 -19.71 -12.92
CA LEU A 387 -2.75 -20.47 -12.50
C LEU A 387 -3.21 -21.90 -12.20
N ILE A 388 -2.52 -22.89 -12.73
CA ILE A 388 -2.78 -24.30 -12.42
C ILE A 388 -1.69 -24.78 -11.46
N VAL A 389 -2.10 -25.35 -10.33
CA VAL A 389 -1.19 -25.84 -9.30
C VAL A 389 -1.31 -27.35 -9.17
N TYR A 390 -0.19 -28.04 -9.33
CA TYR A 390 -0.08 -29.50 -9.32
C TYR A 390 0.79 -29.99 -8.15
N GLY A 391 0.53 -31.22 -7.69
CA GLY A 391 1.11 -31.83 -6.51
C GLY A 391 2.30 -32.75 -6.78
N THR A 392 2.42 -33.35 -7.97
CA THR A 392 3.46 -34.36 -8.24
C THR A 392 4.73 -33.74 -8.84
N GLU A 393 5.90 -34.21 -8.41
CA GLU A 393 7.18 -33.84 -9.02
C GLU A 393 7.30 -34.48 -10.42
N GLY A 394 7.82 -33.76 -11.42
CA GLY A 394 7.96 -34.28 -12.80
C GLY A 394 6.64 -34.41 -13.60
N SER A 395 5.51 -34.01 -13.01
CA SER A 395 4.15 -34.10 -13.58
C SER A 395 4.03 -33.62 -15.04
N LYS A 396 3.35 -34.41 -15.88
CA LYS A 396 3.28 -34.20 -17.33
C LYS A 396 2.45 -32.98 -17.72
N ILE A 397 1.53 -32.57 -16.84
CA ILE A 397 0.69 -31.36 -16.93
C ILE A 397 1.43 -30.10 -17.40
N VAL A 398 2.70 -29.95 -17.03
CA VAL A 398 3.54 -28.81 -17.46
C VAL A 398 3.70 -28.76 -18.98
N LYS A 399 3.80 -29.91 -19.66
CA LYS A 399 3.89 -29.98 -21.13
C LYS A 399 2.58 -29.56 -21.80
N ALA A 400 1.44 -30.00 -21.26
CA ALA A 400 0.12 -29.75 -21.81
C ALA A 400 -0.35 -28.29 -21.64
N PHE A 401 -0.15 -27.69 -20.47
CA PHE A 401 -0.71 -26.37 -20.15
C PHE A 401 0.22 -25.19 -20.45
N ARG A 402 1.56 -25.37 -20.52
CA ARG A 402 2.53 -24.27 -20.74
C ARG A 402 2.35 -23.47 -22.03
N ASN A 403 1.66 -24.02 -23.03
CA ASN A 403 1.47 -23.38 -24.34
C ASN A 403 0.13 -22.62 -24.44
N LEU A 404 -0.71 -22.65 -23.40
CA LEU A 404 -2.00 -21.97 -23.41
C LEU A 404 -1.83 -20.47 -23.07
N PRO A 405 -2.48 -19.56 -23.82
CA PRO A 405 -2.24 -18.13 -23.69
C PRO A 405 -2.66 -17.59 -22.32
N GLY A 406 -1.70 -17.07 -21.56
CA GLY A 406 -1.94 -16.41 -20.27
C GLY A 406 -2.14 -17.36 -19.07
N VAL A 407 -2.22 -18.67 -19.31
CA VAL A 407 -2.16 -19.70 -18.28
C VAL A 407 -0.72 -19.80 -17.74
N ASP A 408 -0.56 -20.00 -16.44
CA ASP A 408 0.71 -20.42 -15.84
C ASP A 408 0.53 -21.76 -15.12
N VAL A 409 1.63 -22.49 -14.91
CA VAL A 409 1.68 -23.74 -14.13
C VAL A 409 2.72 -23.62 -13.01
N ALA A 410 2.39 -24.08 -11.81
CA ALA A 410 3.27 -24.11 -10.65
C ALA A 410 3.10 -25.41 -9.83
N ASN A 411 4.14 -25.80 -9.09
CA ASN A 411 4.04 -26.89 -8.11
C ASN A 411 3.82 -26.30 -6.70
N VAL A 412 3.01 -26.97 -5.85
CA VAL A 412 2.66 -26.50 -4.49
C VAL A 412 3.86 -26.12 -3.64
N GLU A 413 4.89 -26.96 -3.63
CA GLU A 413 6.06 -26.80 -2.75
C GLU A 413 6.94 -25.61 -3.18
N ARG A 414 6.81 -25.23 -4.46
CA ARG A 414 7.60 -24.21 -5.14
C ARG A 414 6.79 -22.93 -5.40
N LEU A 415 5.61 -22.77 -4.78
CA LEU A 415 4.70 -21.64 -4.95
C LEU A 415 5.37 -20.29 -4.68
N ASN A 416 5.15 -19.35 -5.61
CA ASN A 416 5.82 -18.06 -5.65
C ASN A 416 4.82 -16.89 -5.70
N LEU A 417 5.09 -15.85 -4.91
CA LEU A 417 4.22 -14.68 -4.80
C LEU A 417 4.07 -13.91 -6.12
N LEU A 418 5.08 -13.92 -6.99
CA LEU A 418 5.01 -13.22 -8.28
C LEU A 418 3.99 -13.86 -9.24
N ASP A 419 3.67 -15.13 -9.04
CA ASP A 419 2.78 -15.91 -9.89
C ASP A 419 1.37 -16.01 -9.28
N LEU A 420 1.26 -16.04 -7.94
CA LEU A 420 -0.01 -15.95 -7.20
C LEU A 420 -0.60 -14.52 -7.13
N ALA A 421 0.25 -13.49 -7.05
CA ALA A 421 -0.18 -12.09 -7.00
C ALA A 421 0.54 -11.23 -8.09
N PRO A 422 0.31 -11.49 -9.40
CA PRO A 422 1.05 -10.80 -10.46
C PRO A 422 0.78 -9.30 -10.45
N GLY A 423 1.84 -8.51 -10.26
CA GLY A 423 1.79 -7.06 -10.10
C GLY A 423 1.72 -6.57 -8.65
N GLY A 424 1.58 -7.47 -7.68
CA GLY A 424 1.29 -7.16 -6.27
C GLY A 424 -0.20 -7.17 -5.94
N HIS A 425 -1.06 -7.41 -6.94
CA HIS A 425 -2.50 -7.56 -6.77
C HIS A 425 -2.83 -9.04 -6.49
N LEU A 426 -3.34 -9.29 -5.29
CA LEU A 426 -3.96 -10.54 -4.83
C LEU A 426 -5.24 -10.90 -5.64
N GLY A 427 -5.80 -12.09 -5.38
CA GLY A 427 -7.02 -12.56 -6.04
C GLY A 427 -6.79 -13.06 -7.47
N ARG A 428 -5.70 -13.79 -7.73
CA ARG A 428 -5.59 -14.52 -9.00
C ARG A 428 -6.53 -15.74 -8.97
N PHE A 429 -7.19 -16.04 -10.09
CA PHE A 429 -7.88 -17.31 -10.25
C PHE A 429 -6.87 -18.46 -10.28
N VAL A 430 -7.07 -19.47 -9.42
CA VAL A 430 -6.19 -20.63 -9.28
C VAL A 430 -7.03 -21.90 -9.34
N ILE A 431 -6.53 -22.88 -10.09
CA ILE A 431 -7.08 -24.24 -10.22
C ILE A 431 -6.10 -25.19 -9.52
N TRP A 432 -6.60 -26.03 -8.63
CA TRP A 432 -5.81 -26.98 -7.85
C TRP A 432 -6.09 -28.40 -8.30
N THR A 433 -5.07 -29.26 -8.37
CA THR A 433 -5.31 -30.72 -8.35
C THR A 433 -5.59 -31.18 -6.92
N GLU A 434 -6.24 -32.33 -6.75
CA GLU A 434 -6.54 -32.93 -5.44
C GLU A 434 -5.29 -33.14 -4.58
N SER A 435 -4.25 -33.76 -5.15
CA SER A 435 -2.93 -33.91 -4.51
C SER A 435 -2.27 -32.57 -4.23
N ALA A 436 -2.52 -31.53 -5.03
CA ALA A 436 -2.02 -30.19 -4.74
C ALA A 436 -2.73 -29.57 -3.53
N PHE A 437 -4.04 -29.77 -3.42
CA PHE A 437 -4.89 -29.22 -2.37
C PHE A 437 -4.55 -29.85 -1.01
N LYS A 438 -4.48 -31.19 -0.94
CA LYS A 438 -4.08 -31.94 0.26
C LYS A 438 -2.69 -31.51 0.79
N LYS A 439 -1.70 -31.34 -0.10
CA LYS A 439 -0.33 -30.93 0.27
C LYS A 439 -0.23 -29.51 0.82
N LEU A 440 -1.25 -28.64 0.70
CA LEU A 440 -1.19 -27.30 1.28
C LEU A 440 -1.06 -27.33 2.81
N GLU A 441 -1.67 -28.29 3.48
CA GLU A 441 -1.63 -28.39 4.95
C GLU A 441 -0.25 -28.84 5.45
N GLU A 442 0.38 -29.85 4.84
CA GLU A 442 1.78 -30.22 5.09
C GLU A 442 2.74 -29.02 4.92
N VAL A 443 2.44 -28.18 3.92
CA VAL A 443 3.29 -27.10 3.44
C VAL A 443 3.10 -25.80 4.23
N TYR A 444 1.94 -25.55 4.85
CA TYR A 444 1.66 -24.31 5.59
C TYR A 444 1.25 -24.50 7.07
N GLY A 445 0.86 -25.71 7.48
CA GLY A 445 0.32 -25.99 8.81
C GLY A 445 -1.07 -25.38 9.02
N THR A 446 -1.55 -25.45 10.27
CA THR A 446 -2.76 -24.75 10.71
C THR A 446 -2.39 -23.51 11.55
N PHE A 447 -3.33 -23.00 12.35
CA PHE A 447 -3.06 -21.95 13.32
C PHE A 447 -2.40 -22.44 14.61
N ASP A 448 -2.43 -23.76 14.85
CA ASP A 448 -1.95 -24.40 16.08
C ASP A 448 -0.93 -25.52 15.81
N THR A 449 -1.11 -26.29 14.73
CA THR A 449 -0.09 -27.23 14.24
C THR A 449 0.93 -26.52 13.34
N PRO A 450 2.24 -26.60 13.65
CA PRO A 450 3.28 -26.02 12.79
C PRO A 450 3.44 -26.81 11.50
N SER A 451 3.83 -26.13 10.41
CA SER A 451 4.00 -26.78 9.11
C SER A 451 5.17 -27.76 9.08
N LEU A 452 4.96 -28.96 8.52
CA LEU A 452 5.97 -29.99 8.39
C LEU A 452 7.13 -29.55 7.48
N LYS A 453 6.81 -29.04 6.27
CA LYS A 453 7.81 -28.72 5.23
C LYS A 453 8.51 -27.36 5.42
N LYS A 454 8.13 -26.55 6.42
CA LYS A 454 8.75 -25.23 6.68
C LYS A 454 9.10 -25.07 8.16
N LYS A 455 10.32 -25.48 8.53
CA LYS A 455 10.88 -25.30 9.89
C LYS A 455 10.55 -23.92 10.49
N GLY A 456 9.94 -23.95 11.68
CA GLY A 456 9.57 -22.77 12.47
C GLY A 456 8.50 -21.86 11.84
N PHE A 457 7.56 -22.43 11.07
CA PHE A 457 6.42 -21.67 10.53
C PHE A 457 5.07 -22.19 11.04
N VAL A 458 4.21 -21.23 11.37
CA VAL A 458 2.81 -21.37 11.79
C VAL A 458 2.03 -20.29 11.05
N LEU A 459 0.74 -20.50 10.76
CA LEU A 459 -0.07 -19.48 10.11
C LEU A 459 -0.22 -18.21 10.98
N PRO A 460 -0.20 -17.02 10.37
CA PRO A 460 -0.40 -15.77 11.10
C PRO A 460 -1.85 -15.70 11.61
N ARG A 461 -2.05 -15.71 12.93
CA ARG A 461 -3.38 -15.52 13.54
C ARG A 461 -3.98 -14.17 13.13
N PRO A 462 -5.30 -14.09 12.85
CA PRO A 462 -5.96 -12.84 12.47
C PRO A 462 -6.01 -11.85 13.65
N LYS A 463 -6.04 -10.54 13.35
CA LYS A 463 -6.13 -9.48 14.37
C LYS A 463 -7.54 -9.25 14.90
N MET A 464 -8.54 -9.68 14.15
CA MET A 464 -9.96 -9.62 14.46
C MET A 464 -10.54 -10.98 14.09
N THR A 465 -11.34 -11.58 14.96
CA THR A 465 -11.98 -12.89 14.71
C THR A 465 -13.15 -12.74 13.74
N ASN A 466 -14.08 -11.84 14.05
CA ASN A 466 -15.12 -11.41 13.12
C ASN A 466 -14.65 -10.16 12.35
N ALA A 467 -14.73 -10.21 11.02
CA ALA A 467 -14.40 -9.10 10.12
C ALA A 467 -15.64 -8.29 9.66
N ASP A 468 -16.86 -8.78 9.92
CA ASP A 468 -18.10 -8.09 9.59
C ASP A 468 -18.38 -6.95 10.60
N LEU A 469 -17.81 -5.79 10.29
CA LEU A 469 -18.06 -4.55 11.01
C LEU A 469 -19.54 -4.12 10.96
N GLY A 470 -20.28 -4.48 9.91
CA GLY A 470 -21.71 -4.14 9.79
C GLY A 470 -22.52 -4.86 10.86
N ARG A 471 -22.34 -6.19 10.96
CA ARG A 471 -22.97 -7.00 12.02
C ARG A 471 -22.51 -6.62 13.42
N LEU A 472 -21.23 -6.29 13.62
CA LEU A 472 -20.72 -5.85 14.93
C LEU A 472 -21.31 -4.50 15.36
N ILE A 473 -21.35 -3.51 14.47
CA ILE A 473 -21.90 -2.17 14.76
C ILE A 473 -23.41 -2.24 15.00
N ASN A 474 -24.13 -3.07 14.24
CA ASN A 474 -25.58 -3.21 14.33
C ASN A 474 -26.05 -4.28 15.36
N SER A 475 -25.16 -4.77 16.22
CA SER A 475 -25.52 -5.73 17.28
C SER A 475 -26.21 -5.03 18.46
N ASP A 476 -27.13 -5.73 19.14
CA ASP A 476 -27.94 -5.17 20.22
C ASP A 476 -27.08 -4.72 21.41
N GLU A 477 -25.97 -5.40 21.68
CA GLU A 477 -25.00 -5.07 22.73
C GLU A 477 -24.28 -3.74 22.46
N VAL A 478 -24.14 -3.34 21.18
CA VAL A 478 -23.58 -2.05 20.78
C VAL A 478 -24.68 -1.00 20.70
N GLN A 479 -25.79 -1.28 20.02
CA GLN A 479 -26.87 -0.32 19.78
C GLN A 479 -27.59 0.10 21.06
N SER A 480 -27.68 -0.76 22.09
CA SER A 480 -28.26 -0.41 23.40
C SER A 480 -27.43 0.61 24.20
N VAL A 481 -26.14 0.78 23.89
CA VAL A 481 -25.23 1.72 24.58
C VAL A 481 -24.91 2.95 23.73
N VAL A 482 -25.07 2.87 22.40
CA VAL A 482 -24.80 3.96 21.46
C VAL A 482 -25.84 5.09 21.60
N LYS A 483 -25.35 6.33 21.77
CA LYS A 483 -26.18 7.53 21.78
C LYS A 483 -26.84 7.76 20.40
N PRO A 484 -28.07 8.29 20.34
CA PRO A 484 -28.77 8.52 19.08
C PRO A 484 -27.98 9.46 18.16
N LEU A 485 -28.04 9.19 16.85
CA LEU A 485 -27.30 9.94 15.85
C LEU A 485 -27.75 11.40 15.77
N ASN A 486 -26.84 12.33 16.04
CA ASN A 486 -27.05 13.77 15.83
C ASN A 486 -27.16 14.09 14.33
N LYS A 487 -28.39 14.16 13.82
CA LYS A 487 -28.69 14.49 12.40
C LYS A 487 -28.56 16.00 12.06
N GLU A 488 -28.37 16.86 13.05
CA GLU A 488 -28.30 18.32 12.89
C GLU A 488 -26.97 18.80 12.26
N VAL A 489 -26.94 19.02 10.94
CA VAL A 489 -25.79 19.65 10.26
C VAL A 489 -25.84 21.18 10.42
N LYS A 490 -25.34 21.68 11.56
CA LYS A 490 -25.25 23.12 11.87
C LYS A 490 -24.24 23.83 10.96
N ARG A 491 -24.72 24.38 9.83
CA ARG A 491 -23.94 25.20 8.90
C ARG A 491 -23.68 26.60 9.49
N ARG A 492 -22.55 27.22 9.13
CA ARG A 492 -22.22 28.59 9.52
C ARG A 492 -23.20 29.58 8.88
N GLU A 493 -24.07 30.21 9.67
CA GLU A 493 -24.90 31.32 9.21
C GLU A 493 -24.02 32.47 8.69
N LYS A 494 -24.41 33.08 7.55
CA LYS A 494 -23.76 34.29 7.06
C LYS A 494 -24.18 35.46 7.96
N ARG A 495 -23.27 35.94 8.82
CA ARG A 495 -23.48 37.12 9.68
C ARG A 495 -23.87 38.33 8.82
N LYS A 496 -25.17 38.62 8.76
CA LYS A 496 -25.70 39.86 8.18
C LYS A 496 -25.20 41.03 9.05
N ASN A 497 -24.86 42.17 8.44
CA ASN A 497 -24.52 43.38 9.20
C ASN A 497 -25.82 44.03 9.68
N PRO A 498 -26.07 44.12 11.01
CA PRO A 498 -27.33 44.66 11.53
C PRO A 498 -27.54 46.11 11.06
N LEU A 499 -26.51 46.96 11.07
CA LEU A 499 -26.63 48.37 10.68
C LEU A 499 -27.13 48.57 9.24
N LYS A 500 -27.00 47.54 8.38
CA LYS A 500 -27.44 47.53 6.97
C LYS A 500 -28.62 46.57 6.66
N ASN A 501 -29.13 45.81 7.62
CA ASN A 501 -30.26 44.89 7.40
C ASN A 501 -31.18 44.85 8.62
N MET A 502 -32.42 45.32 8.45
CA MET A 502 -33.38 45.49 9.54
C MET A 502 -33.70 44.18 10.28
N ASP A 503 -33.97 43.09 9.59
CA ASP A 503 -34.25 41.77 10.20
C ASP A 503 -33.10 41.30 11.09
N ALA A 504 -31.84 41.56 10.70
CA ALA A 504 -30.67 41.28 11.52
C ALA A 504 -30.51 42.21 12.72
N VAL A 505 -31.05 43.44 12.69
CA VAL A 505 -31.18 44.22 13.94
C VAL A 505 -32.31 43.66 14.79
N LEU A 506 -33.49 43.41 14.23
CA LEU A 506 -34.68 43.03 14.99
C LEU A 506 -34.52 41.65 15.66
N LYS A 507 -33.77 40.71 15.06
CA LYS A 507 -33.35 39.44 15.70
C LYS A 507 -32.40 39.63 16.89
N LEU A 508 -31.76 40.80 17.04
CA LEU A 508 -30.80 41.12 18.11
C LEU A 508 -31.33 42.17 19.11
N ASN A 509 -32.19 43.08 18.66
CA ASN A 509 -32.82 44.16 19.42
C ASN A 509 -34.15 44.57 18.74
N PRO A 510 -35.29 44.00 19.19
CA PRO A 510 -36.61 44.34 18.66
C PRO A 510 -37.02 45.82 18.85
N TYR A 511 -36.58 46.45 19.96
CA TYR A 511 -36.94 47.82 20.32
C TYR A 511 -36.43 48.86 19.31
N LEU A 512 -35.36 48.57 18.56
CA LEU A 512 -34.92 49.45 17.48
C LEU A 512 -35.98 49.61 16.37
N GLY A 513 -36.90 48.65 16.22
CA GLY A 513 -38.06 48.76 15.33
C GLY A 513 -39.07 49.82 15.77
N THR A 514 -39.41 49.89 17.07
CA THR A 514 -40.29 50.92 17.61
C THR A 514 -39.57 52.28 17.65
N ALA A 515 -38.31 52.31 18.07
CA ALA A 515 -37.51 53.54 18.11
C ALA A 515 -37.38 54.20 16.72
N ARG A 516 -37.14 53.42 15.65
CA ARG A 516 -37.13 53.97 14.28
C ARG A 516 -38.49 54.50 13.83
N LYS A 517 -39.59 53.80 14.12
CA LYS A 517 -40.95 54.30 13.80
C LYS A 517 -41.25 55.63 14.48
N MET A 518 -40.94 55.75 15.78
CA MET A 518 -41.12 57.00 16.52
C MET A 518 -40.25 58.13 15.96
N ALA A 519 -38.99 57.83 15.59
CA ALA A 519 -38.10 58.80 14.96
C ALA A 519 -38.63 59.29 13.59
N THR A 520 -39.11 58.40 12.71
CA THR A 520 -39.63 58.81 11.39
C THR A 520 -40.92 59.61 11.49
N LEU A 521 -41.81 59.31 12.46
CA LEU A 521 -43.01 60.10 12.72
C LEU A 521 -42.66 61.50 13.26
N ALA A 522 -41.72 61.59 14.20
CA ALA A 522 -41.23 62.87 14.72
C ALA A 522 -40.50 63.70 13.66
N GLU A 523 -39.76 63.08 12.75
CA GLU A 523 -39.12 63.75 11.62
C GLU A 523 -40.14 64.25 10.59
N ALA A 524 -41.14 63.45 10.22
CA ALA A 524 -42.21 63.88 9.33
C ALA A 524 -42.99 65.09 9.90
N ALA A 525 -43.30 65.07 11.20
CA ALA A 525 -43.91 66.21 11.89
C ALA A 525 -43.01 67.46 11.87
N ARG A 526 -41.70 67.32 12.11
CA ARG A 526 -40.73 68.42 12.02
C ARG A 526 -40.60 68.99 10.61
N VAL A 527 -40.60 68.15 9.58
CA VAL A 527 -40.54 68.58 8.17
C VAL A 527 -41.82 69.33 7.78
N LYS A 528 -43.00 68.82 8.16
CA LYS A 528 -44.28 69.51 7.97
C LYS A 528 -44.29 70.89 8.65
N ALA A 529 -43.98 70.95 9.94
CA ALA A 529 -43.91 72.21 10.68
C ALA A 529 -42.84 73.19 10.14
N ARG A 530 -41.70 72.68 9.63
CA ARG A 530 -40.68 73.52 8.97
C ARG A 530 -41.17 74.07 7.64
N LYS A 531 -41.92 73.29 6.86
CA LYS A 531 -42.54 73.75 5.60
C LYS A 531 -43.59 74.82 5.90
N GLU A 532 -44.52 74.56 6.83
CA GLU A 532 -45.55 75.51 7.26
C GLU A 532 -44.93 76.82 7.78
N LYS A 533 -43.84 76.75 8.55
CA LYS A 533 -43.07 77.92 9.02
C LYS A 533 -42.25 78.64 7.93
N LEU A 534 -42.04 78.02 6.78
CA LEU A 534 -41.38 78.63 5.62
C LEU A 534 -42.42 79.27 4.68
N ASP A 535 -43.53 78.57 4.43
CA ASP A 535 -44.61 79.06 3.58
C ASP A 535 -45.35 80.24 4.26
N SER A 536 -45.57 80.20 5.59
CA SER A 536 -46.06 81.36 6.37
C SER A 536 -45.05 82.49 6.58
N LYS A 537 -43.78 82.29 6.17
CA LYS A 537 -42.81 83.39 5.99
C LYS A 537 -42.85 83.94 4.57
N ARG A 538 -43.02 83.08 3.55
CA ARG A 538 -43.21 83.49 2.15
C ARG A 538 -44.46 84.36 2.00
N SER A 539 -45.60 83.94 2.55
CA SER A 539 -46.85 84.70 2.52
C SER A 539 -46.82 86.02 3.31
N LYS A 540 -45.72 86.33 4.00
CA LYS A 540 -45.45 87.63 4.65
C LYS A 540 -44.40 88.47 3.93
N LEU A 541 -43.84 87.95 2.84
CA LEU A 541 -42.79 88.57 2.02
C LEU A 541 -43.23 88.77 0.56
N SER A 542 -44.17 87.96 0.07
CA SER A 542 -44.95 88.25 -1.14
C SER A 542 -46.15 89.13 -0.78
N PRO A 543 -46.27 90.36 -1.31
CA PRO A 543 -47.56 91.04 -1.34
C PRO A 543 -48.55 90.26 -2.23
N VAL A 544 -49.85 90.59 -2.08
CA VAL A 544 -50.94 90.09 -2.93
C VAL A 544 -50.94 90.83 -4.26
#